data_AF-A5BFL0-F1
#
_entry.id   AF-A5BFL0-F1
#
_cell.length_a   1.000
_cell.length_b   1.000
_cell.length_c   1.000
_cell.angle_alpha   90.00
_cell.angle_beta   90.00
_cell.angle_gamma   90.00
#
_symmetry.space_group_name_H-M   'P 1'
#
loop_
_entity.id
_entity.type
_entity.pdbx_description
1 polymer ?
#
loop_
_entity_poly.entity_id
_entity_poly.type
_entity_poly.pdbx_seq_one_letter_code
_entity_poly.pdbx_strand_id
1 'polypeptide(L)' 'MRVEENRSFDPHYMEDMFMDRQRSQGPSRVKIMVMPGFYVQDRVLRCKVLCRYKSVA' A
#
# COMPACT_ATOMS: atom_id res chain seq x y z
N MET A 1 -10.01 8.43 2.55
CA MET A 1 -9.65 8.20 1.13
C MET A 1 -9.78 6.71 0.85
N ARG A 2 -10.61 6.28 -0.11
CA ARG A 2 -10.71 4.86 -0.50
C ARG A 2 -9.62 4.56 -1.54
N VAL A 3 -8.95 3.41 -1.41
CA VAL A 3 -7.93 2.91 -2.33
C VAL A 3 -8.55 1.73 -3.05
N GLU A 4 -8.71 1.85 -4.36
CA GLU A 4 -9.22 0.77 -5.19
C GLU A 4 -8.19 -0.33 -5.42
N GLU A 5 -8.68 -1.52 -5.73
CA GLU A 5 -7.84 -2.64 -6.17
C GLU A 5 -7.03 -2.26 -7.42
N ASN A 6 -5.84 -2.83 -7.56
CA ASN A 6 -4.91 -2.67 -8.67
C ASN A 6 -4.29 -1.27 -8.80
N ARG A 7 -4.54 -0.36 -7.85
CA ARG A 7 -3.81 0.90 -7.75
C ARG A 7 -2.34 0.63 -7.46
N SER A 8 -1.44 1.43 -8.02
CA SER A 8 -0.02 1.38 -7.68
C SER A 8 0.18 1.70 -6.20
N PHE A 9 1.06 0.96 -5.53
CA PHE A 9 1.45 1.24 -4.16
C PHE A 9 2.22 2.57 -4.09
N ASP A 10 1.86 3.42 -3.15
CA ASP A 10 2.55 4.68 -2.87
C ASP A 10 2.88 4.76 -1.37
N PRO A 11 4.17 4.67 -0.99
CA PRO A 11 4.58 4.67 0.42
C PRO A 11 4.29 5.98 1.16
N HIS A 12 4.00 7.08 0.45
CA HIS A 12 3.62 8.34 1.11
C HIS A 12 2.22 8.25 1.72
N TYR A 13 1.32 7.53 1.06
CA TYR A 13 -0.10 7.44 1.42
C TYR A 13 -0.53 6.05 1.92
N MET A 14 0.32 5.05 1.76
CA MET A 14 0.01 3.64 2.02
C MET A 14 1.11 3.00 2.86
N GLU A 15 0.68 2.15 3.79
CA GLU A 15 1.51 1.23 4.56
C GLU A 15 1.10 -0.18 4.16
N ASP A 16 2.06 -0.96 3.68
CA ASP A 16 1.80 -2.33 3.29
C ASP A 16 2.18 -3.28 4.42
N MET A 17 1.20 -4.07 4.87
CA MET A 17 1.30 -4.84 6.11
C MET A 17 2.31 -6.00 6.04
N PHE A 18 2.80 -6.35 4.85
CA PHE A 18 3.80 -7.42 4.66
C PHE A 18 5.15 -6.93 4.10
N MET A 19 5.43 -5.61 4.08
CA MET A 19 6.66 -5.07 3.46
C MET A 19 7.95 -5.71 3.99
N ASP A 20 8.07 -6.00 5.29
CA ASP A 20 9.30 -6.57 5.85
C ASP A 20 9.64 -7.97 5.31
N ARG A 21 8.64 -8.70 4.79
CA ARG A 21 8.87 -10.01 4.16
C ARG A 21 9.31 -9.91 2.70
N GLN A 22 9.18 -8.75 2.07
CA GLN A 22 9.23 -8.61 0.59
C GLN A 22 10.02 -7.37 0.13
N ARG A 23 11.04 -6.94 0.89
CA ARG A 23 11.90 -5.76 0.61
C ARG A 23 12.59 -5.76 -0.77
N SER A 24 12.57 -6.86 -1.52
CA SER A 24 13.29 -7.05 -2.79
C SER A 24 12.39 -7.04 -4.04
N GLN A 25 11.08 -6.82 -3.93
CA GLN A 25 10.17 -6.92 -5.08
C GLN A 25 9.84 -5.54 -5.69
N GLY A 26 9.76 -5.49 -7.03
CA GLY A 26 9.54 -4.27 -7.82
C GLY A 26 8.16 -3.61 -7.61
N PRO A 27 7.71 -2.71 -8.50
CA PRO A 27 6.52 -1.90 -8.28
C PRO A 27 5.28 -2.78 -7.97
N SER A 28 4.79 -2.66 -6.73
CA SER A 28 3.68 -3.47 -6.24
C SER A 28 2.33 -2.80 -6.48
N ARG A 29 1.29 -3.62 -6.66
CA ARG A 29 -0.09 -3.15 -6.84
C ARG A 29 -0.93 -3.55 -5.64
N VAL A 30 -1.82 -2.66 -5.21
CA VAL A 30 -2.74 -2.90 -4.10
C VAL A 30 -3.69 -4.04 -4.47
N LYS A 31 -3.76 -5.07 -3.62
CA LYS A 31 -4.77 -6.12 -3.65
C LYS A 31 -6.04 -5.65 -2.96
N ILE A 32 -5.91 -5.12 -1.75
CA ILE A 32 -7.04 -4.74 -0.92
C ILE A 32 -6.62 -3.72 0.14
N MET A 33 -7.53 -2.81 0.47
CA MET A 33 -7.42 -1.96 1.64
C MET A 33 -7.93 -2.71 2.87
N VAL A 34 -7.09 -2.75 3.91
CA VAL A 34 -7.43 -3.34 5.23
C VAL A 34 -7.93 -2.26 6.19
N MET A 35 -7.26 -1.11 6.20
CA MET A 35 -7.69 0.05 7.00
C MET A 35 -7.69 1.33 6.16
N PRO A 36 -8.71 2.19 6.31
CA PRO A 36 -8.75 3.47 5.61
C PRO A 36 -7.64 4.40 6.10
N GLY A 37 -7.18 5.26 5.19
CA GLY A 37 -6.31 6.39 5.50
C GLY A 37 -7.04 7.74 5.39
N PHE A 38 -6.42 8.75 5.98
CA PHE A 38 -7.00 10.08 6.15
C PHE A 38 -5.97 11.17 5.86
N TYR A 39 -6.46 12.33 5.42
CA TYR A 39 -5.69 13.54 5.32
C TYR A 39 -6.29 14.53 6.32
N VAL A 40 -5.53 14.94 7.32
CA VAL A 40 -6.01 15.80 8.42
C VAL A 40 -4.95 16.84 8.72
N GLN A 41 -5.32 18.13 8.63
CA GLN A 41 -4.44 19.25 9.00
C GLN A 41 -3.03 19.11 8.40
N ASP A 42 -2.96 18.89 7.08
CA ASP A 42 -1.72 18.70 6.30
C ASP A 42 -0.90 17.45 6.65
N ARG A 43 -1.47 16.53 7.42
CA ARG A 43 -0.85 15.24 7.77
C ARG A 43 -1.59 14.09 7.12
N VAL A 44 -0.80 13.12 6.66
CA VAL A 44 -1.32 11.88 6.08
C VAL A 44 -1.29 10.78 7.13
N LEU A 45 -2.47 10.25 7.46
CA LEU A 45 -2.62 8.95 8.08
C LEU A 45 -2.74 7.91 6.95
N ARG A 46 -1.70 7.08 6.80
CA ARG A 46 -1.60 6.15 5.67
C ARG A 46 -2.68 5.07 5.73
N CYS A 47 -3.17 4.67 4.56
CA CYS A 47 -4.03 3.49 4.45
C CYS A 47 -3.19 2.24 4.75
N LYS A 48 -3.75 1.25 5.45
CA LYS A 48 -3.12 -0.08 5.51
C LYS A 48 -3.63 -0.93 4.36
N VAL A 49 -2.73 -1.41 3.54
CA VAL A 49 -3.06 -2.18 2.34
C VAL A 49 -2.33 -3.51 2.35
N LEU A 50 -2.86 -4.46 1.58
CA LEU A 50 -2.13 -5.64 1.15
C LEU A 50 -1.75 -5.46 -0.32
N CYS A 51 -0.51 -5.79 -0.63
CA CYS A 51 0.07 -5.67 -1.95
C CYS A 51 0.18 -7.03 -2.65
N ARG A 52 0.03 -7.04 -3.98
CA ARG A 52 0.43 -8.16 -4.83
C ARG A 52 1.84 -7.88 -5.32
N TYR A 53 2.76 -8.77 -5.00
CA TYR A 53 4.12 -8.69 -5.51
C TYR A 53 4.28 -9.66 -6.68
N LYS A 54 5.03 -9.23 -7.70
CA LYS A 54 5.41 -10.13 -8.79
C LYS A 54 6.62 -10.92 -8.31
N SER A 55 6.46 -12.23 -8.19
CA SER A 55 7.60 -13.12 -7.96
C SER A 55 8.71 -12.77 -8.94
N VAL A 56 9.88 -12.43 -8.43
CA VAL A 56 11.09 -12.34 -9.24
C VAL A 56 11.44 -13.80 -9.56
N ALA A 57 11.11 -14.23 -10.78
CA ALA A 57 11.55 -15.51 -11.31
C ALA A 57 13.04 -15.46 -11.64
#